data_AF-A0AAW7KGJ8-F1
#
_entry.id   AF-A0AAW7KGJ8-F1
#
_cell.length_a   1.000
_cell.length_b   1.000
_cell.length_c   1.000
_cell.angle_alpha   90.00
_cell.angle_beta   90.00
_cell.angle_gamma   90.00
#
_symmetry.space_group_name_H-M   'P 1'
#
loop_
_entity.id
_entity.type
_entity.pdbx_description
1 polymer ?
#
loop_
_entity_poly.entity_id
_entity_poly.type
_entity_poly.pdbx_seq_one_letter_code
_entity_poly.pdbx_strand_id
1 'polypeptide(L)' 'MKLIYVLTGKEENKNYVKKFVGNYCSFGPKEDAKAFTSEEAEQMRRLLENSVGNAFVIDDDRVLSQGG' A
#
# COMPACT_ATOMS: atom_id res chain seq x y z
N MET A 1 10.29 -2.87 -4.96
CA MET A 1 8.93 -3.26 -4.53
C MET A 1 8.13 -2.00 -4.26
N LYS A 2 6.81 -2.11 -4.17
CA LYS A 2 5.90 -0.98 -3.94
C LYS A 2 5.08 -1.19 -2.67
N LEU A 3 4.78 -0.11 -1.97
CA LEU A 3 3.81 -0.08 -0.89
C LEU A 3 2.55 0.63 -1.34
N ILE A 4 1.43 0.21 -0.79
CA ILE A 4 0.13 0.80 -1.04
C ILE A 4 -0.39 1.37 0.27
N TYR A 5 -0.91 2.59 0.23
CA TYR A 5 -1.61 3.17 1.36
C TYR A 5 -2.89 3.85 0.93
N VAL A 6 -3.81 4.02 1.87
CA VAL A 6 -5.03 4.80 1.71
C VAL A 6 -5.01 5.98 2.66
N LEU A 7 -5.58 7.11 2.25
CA LEU A 7 -5.80 8.25 3.13
C LEU A 7 -7.18 8.11 3.79
N THR A 8 -7.22 8.20 5.11
CA THR A 8 -8.47 8.15 5.88
C THR A 8 -8.60 9.41 6.75
N GLY A 9 -9.69 10.17 6.61
CA GLY A 9 -9.92 11.40 7.38
C GLY A 9 -9.21 12.63 6.81
N LYS A 10 -8.89 13.62 7.67
CA LYS A 10 -8.11 14.83 7.31
C LYS A 10 -6.70 14.40 6.92
N GLU A 11 -6.47 14.11 5.64
CA GLU A 11 -5.24 14.02 4.80
C GLU A 11 -3.88 13.53 5.38
N GLU A 12 -3.70 13.39 6.68
CA GLU A 12 -2.45 13.07 7.36
C GLU A 12 -2.36 11.59 7.78
N ASN A 13 -3.50 10.89 7.93
CA ASN A 13 -3.51 9.49 8.36
C ASN A 13 -3.36 8.54 7.17
N LYS A 14 -2.12 8.18 6.88
CA LYS A 14 -1.74 7.16 5.89
C LYS A 14 -1.88 5.76 6.49
N ASN A 15 -2.75 4.95 5.92
CA ASN A 15 -2.99 3.58 6.31
C ASN A 15 -2.46 2.63 5.24
N TYR A 16 -1.36 1.95 5.54
CA TYR A 16 -0.64 1.09 4.60
C TYR A 16 -1.22 -0.32 4.58
N VAL A 17 -1.25 -0.96 3.42
CA VAL A 17 -1.70 -2.34 3.27
C VAL A 17 -0.71 -3.29 3.96
N LYS A 18 -1.14 -3.91 5.05
CA LYS A 18 -0.39 -4.90 5.83
C LYS A 18 -0.59 -6.32 5.30
N LYS A 19 -1.82 -6.65 4.90
CA LYS A 19 -2.17 -8.00 4.46
C LYS A 19 -3.30 -7.94 3.44
N PHE A 20 -3.15 -8.70 2.36
CA PHE A 20 -4.17 -8.89 1.35
C PHE A 20 -4.32 -10.39 1.09
N VAL A 21 -5.50 -10.94 1.38
CA VAL A 21 -5.83 -12.36 1.15
C VAL A 21 -7.24 -12.45 0.59
N GLY A 22 -7.35 -12.91 -0.67
CA GLY A 22 -8.63 -12.94 -1.38
C GLY A 22 -9.19 -11.52 -1.51
N ASN A 23 -10.38 -11.27 -0.95
CA ASN A 23 -11.02 -9.95 -0.93
C ASN A 23 -10.83 -9.18 0.39
N TYR A 24 -10.02 -9.70 1.32
CA TYR A 24 -9.78 -9.07 2.62
C TYR A 24 -8.47 -8.28 2.61
N CYS A 25 -8.56 -6.98 2.94
CA CYS A 25 -7.43 -6.08 3.06
C CYS A 25 -7.34 -5.55 4.51
N SER A 26 -6.17 -5.69 5.14
CA SER A 26 -5.85 -5.09 6.44
C SER A 26 -4.90 -3.93 6.27
N PHE A 27 -5.12 -2.87 7.05
CA PHE A 27 -4.30 -1.67 7.03
C PHE A 27 -3.57 -1.46 8.36
N GLY A 28 -2.44 -0.78 8.31
CA GLY A 28 -1.61 -0.47 9.47
C GLY A 28 -0.54 0.59 9.18
N PRO A 29 0.41 0.80 10.10
CA PRO A 29 1.52 1.74 9.90
C PRO A 29 2.47 1.24 8.79
N LYS A 30 3.32 2.14 8.27
CA LYS A 30 4.28 1.84 7.19
C LYS A 30 5.21 0.67 7.54
N GLU A 31 5.58 0.52 8.80
CA GLU A 31 6.49 -0.53 9.28
C GLU A 31 5.93 -1.93 9.06
N ASP A 32 4.61 -2.07 9.24
CA ASP A 32 3.85 -3.30 9.02
C ASP A 32 3.45 -3.51 7.55
N ALA A 33 3.74 -2.55 6.68
CA ALA A 33 3.28 -2.57 5.29
C ALA A 33 3.93 -3.73 4.52
N LYS A 34 3.08 -4.49 3.82
CA LYS A 34 3.54 -5.52 2.90
C LYS A 34 4.06 -4.86 1.62
N ALA A 35 5.24 -5.30 1.20
CA ALA A 35 5.83 -4.94 -0.07
C ALA A 35 5.24 -5.81 -1.19
N PHE A 36 4.87 -5.19 -2.29
CA PHE A 36 4.27 -5.83 -3.46
C PHE A 36 5.13 -5.60 -4.70
N THR A 37 5.00 -6.48 -5.69
CA THR A 37 5.56 -6.21 -7.02
C THR A 37 4.81 -5.05 -7.70
N SER A 38 5.39 -4.45 -8.74
CA SER A 38 4.75 -3.35 -9.46
C SER A 38 3.38 -3.76 -10.05
N GLU A 39 3.27 -5.00 -10.53
CA GLU A 39 2.02 -5.53 -11.10
C GLU A 39 0.93 -5.73 -10.03
N GLU A 40 1.26 -6.39 -8.92
CA GLU A 40 0.34 -6.56 -7.79
C GLU A 40 -0.09 -5.20 -7.21
N ALA A 41 0.83 -4.24 -7.11
CA ALA A 41 0.56 -2.93 -6.56
C ALA A 41 -0.45 -2.14 -7.40
N GLU A 42 -0.32 -2.18 -8.74
CA GLU A 42 -1.28 -1.55 -9.65
C GLU A 42 -2.67 -2.22 -9.58
N GLN A 43 -2.72 -3.56 -9.51
CA GLN A 43 -3.98 -4.30 -9.37
C GLN A 43 -4.71 -3.93 -8.08
N MET A 44 -4.00 -3.94 -6.95
CA MET A 44 -4.59 -3.57 -5.67
C MET A 44 -4.92 -2.09 -5.57
N ARG A 45 -4.11 -1.20 -6.16
CA ARG A 45 -4.43 0.22 -6.24
C ARG A 45 -5.79 0.42 -6.89
N ARG A 46 -6.03 -0.20 -8.06
CA ARG A 46 -7.32 -0.11 -8.77
C ARG A 46 -8.49 -0.66 -7.93
N LEU A 47 -8.27 -1.79 -7.25
CA LEU A 47 -9.29 -2.40 -6.39
C LEU A 47 -9.65 -1.49 -5.21
N LEU A 48 -8.64 -0.91 -4.55
CA LEU A 48 -8.83 0.00 -3.43
C LEU A 48 -9.37 1.35 -3.89
N GLU A 49 -8.93 1.91 -5.01
CA GLU A 49 -9.47 3.15 -5.57
C GLU A 49 -10.97 3.02 -5.87
N ASN A 50 -11.41 1.89 -6.46
CA ASN A 50 -12.83 1.61 -6.68
C ASN A 50 -13.63 1.40 -5.39
N SER A 51 -12.99 0.96 -4.30
CA SER A 51 -13.68 0.62 -3.05
C SER A 51 -13.66 1.75 -2.01
N VAL A 52 -12.56 2.48 -1.91
CA VAL A 52 -12.31 3.52 -0.88
C VAL A 52 -11.99 4.90 -1.45
N GLY A 53 -11.79 5.04 -2.77
CA GLY A 53 -11.61 6.34 -3.45
C GLY A 53 -10.24 7.00 -3.30
N ASN A 54 -9.42 6.61 -2.31
CA ASN A 54 -8.20 7.34 -1.95
C ASN A 54 -6.99 6.41 -1.76
N ALA A 55 -6.63 5.64 -2.78
CA ALA A 55 -5.52 4.68 -2.74
C ALA A 55 -4.29 5.16 -3.53
N PHE A 56 -3.11 5.00 -2.93
CA PHE A 56 -1.84 5.51 -3.45
C PHE A 56 -0.75 4.45 -3.40
N VAL A 57 0.12 4.45 -4.41
CA VAL A 57 1.27 3.54 -4.51
C VAL A 57 2.55 4.35 -4.42
N ILE A 58 3.49 3.89 -3.59
CA ILE A 58 4.83 4.47 -3.46
C ILE A 58 5.90 3.40 -3.56
N ASP A 59 7.12 3.80 -3.86
CA ASP A 59 8.27 2.90 -3.75
C ASP A 59 8.51 2.50 -2.29
N ASP A 60 8.80 1.21 -2.11
CA ASP A 60 9.27 0.69 -0.83
C ASP A 60 10.73 1.10 -0.68
N ASP A 61 10.94 2.25 -0.04
CA ASP A 61 12.26 2.84 0.22
C ASP A 61 13.21 1.90 0.98
N ARG A 62 12.65 0.94 1.74
CA ARG A 62 13.41 -0.13 2.42
C ARG A 62 14.22 -0.98 1.44
N VAL A 63 13.79 -1.12 0.18
CA VAL A 63 14.51 -1.88 -0.85
C VAL A 63 15.69 -1.08 -1.42
N LEU A 64 15.63 0.26 -1.39
CA LEU A 64 16.72 1.10 -1.90
C LEU A 64 18.00 1.02 -1.04
N SER A 65 17.90 0.50 0.18
CA SER A 65 19.05 0.33 1.10
C SER A 65 19.88 -0.94 0.86
N GLN A 66 19.56 -1.79 -0.13
CA GLN A 66 20.33 -3.01 -0.45
C GLN A 66 21.27 -2.89 -1.68
N GLY A 67 21.61 -1.68 -2.11
CA GLY A 67 22.60 -1.44 -3.17
C GLY A 67 23.73 -0.54 -2.69
N GLY A 68 24.74 -1.12 -2.03
CA GLY A 68 26.02 -0.50 -1.70
C GLY A 68 27.15 -1.47 -2.03
#